data_AF-A0A7C5VLP0-F1
#
_entry.id   AF-A0A7C5VLP0-F1
#
_cell.length_a   1.000
_cell.length_b   1.000
_cell.length_c   1.000
_cell.angle_alpha   90.00
_cell.angle_beta   90.00
_cell.angle_gamma   90.00
#
_symmetry.space_group_name_H-M   'P 1'
#
loop_
_entity.id
_entity.type
_entity.pdbx_description
1 polymer ?
#
loop_
_entity_poly.entity_id
_entity_poly.type
_entity_poly.pdbx_seq_one_letter_code
_entity_poly.pdbx_strand_id
1 'polypeptide(L)'
;MSARLKKRIINKSSRQGYRNNRRIELIKIALDLVSKILKYNVLFIVSEFVAFAYFEKFDAIIGLLLGTLAMTIGIVSIALSYENYGIISFGKLKIPRMYFLRYAFYAATFLSSALVSDEKLWGILGTFLGMLNFKIVIFSFGWRWRR
;
A
#
# COMPACT_ATOMS: atom_id res chain seq x y z
N MET A 1 8.18 7.24 48.11
CA MET A 1 7.37 7.09 46.88
C MET A 1 6.13 6.23 47.18
N SER A 2 4.91 6.71 46.97
CA SER A 2 3.68 6.00 47.40
C SER A 2 3.42 4.74 46.54
N ALA A 3 2.91 3.67 47.17
CA ALA A 3 2.61 2.39 46.52
C ALA A 3 1.65 2.52 45.32
N ARG A 4 0.75 3.53 45.34
CA ARG A 4 -0.16 3.85 44.22
C ARG A 4 0.59 4.38 43.00
N LEU A 5 1.66 5.16 43.20
CA LEU A 5 2.47 5.73 42.12
C LEU A 5 3.28 4.63 41.42
N LYS A 6 3.89 3.71 42.19
CA LYS A 6 4.63 2.55 41.66
C LYS A 6 3.71 1.63 40.83
N LYS A 7 2.49 1.36 41.31
CA LYS A 7 1.49 0.55 40.60
C LYS A 7 1.01 1.20 39.30
N ARG A 8 0.82 2.53 39.26
CA ARG A 8 0.48 3.26 38.01
C ARG A 8 1.58 3.19 36.97
N ILE A 9 2.85 3.33 37.37
CA ILE A 9 4.00 3.30 36.46
C ILE A 9 4.16 1.90 35.84
N ILE A 10 4.07 0.84 36.67
CA ILE A 10 4.14 -0.55 36.21
C ILE A 10 3.02 -0.85 35.21
N ASN A 11 1.79 -0.39 35.50
CA ASN A 11 0.63 -0.63 34.63
C ASN A 11 0.68 0.18 33.32
N LYS A 12 1.37 1.33 33.30
CA LYS A 12 1.61 2.12 32.08
C LYS A 12 2.69 1.47 31.21
N SER A 13 3.77 0.99 31.83
CA SER A 13 4.85 0.26 31.17
C SER A 13 4.37 -1.05 30.52
N SER A 14 3.58 -1.85 31.24
CA SER A 14 3.02 -3.10 30.71
C SER A 14 2.06 -2.88 29.53
N ARG A 15 1.22 -1.84 29.59
CA ARG A 15 0.35 -1.44 28.46
C ARG A 15 1.15 -0.96 27.24
N GLN A 16 2.26 -0.28 27.46
CA GLN A 16 3.12 0.20 26.39
C GLN A 16 3.91 -0.94 25.73
N GLY A 17 4.40 -1.91 26.52
CA GLY A 17 4.98 -3.16 26.02
C GLY A 17 3.99 -3.99 25.19
N TYR A 18 2.75 -4.13 25.67
CA TYR A 18 1.69 -4.84 24.93
C TYR A 18 1.35 -4.16 23.58
N ARG A 19 1.25 -2.83 23.55
CA ARG A 19 1.05 -2.07 22.30
C ARG A 19 2.19 -2.25 21.31
N ASN A 20 3.45 -2.22 21.77
CA ASN A 20 4.60 -2.42 20.90
C ASN A 20 4.62 -3.82 20.30
N ASN A 21 4.36 -4.86 21.09
CA ASN A 21 4.30 -6.24 20.60
C ASN A 21 3.20 -6.43 19.56
N ARG A 22 2.00 -5.90 19.83
CA ARG A 22 0.88 -5.93 18.89
C ARG A 22 1.21 -5.20 17.58
N ARG A 23 1.86 -4.04 17.66
CA ARG A 23 2.29 -3.29 16.47
C ARG A 23 3.30 -4.10 15.65
N ILE A 24 4.30 -4.71 16.27
CA ILE A 24 5.28 -5.56 15.57
C ILE A 24 4.60 -6.73 14.87
N GLU A 25 3.62 -7.36 15.52
CA GLU A 25 2.84 -8.46 14.93
C GLU A 25 2.04 -8.01 13.71
N LEU A 26 1.35 -6.86 13.80
CA LEU A 26 0.62 -6.28 12.67
C LEU A 26 1.54 -5.94 11.49
N ILE A 27 2.74 -5.41 11.76
CA ILE A 27 3.76 -5.15 10.74
C ILE A 27 4.18 -6.44 10.03
N LYS A 28 4.40 -7.52 10.79
CA LYS A 28 4.77 -8.81 10.21
C LYS A 28 3.66 -9.36 9.30
N ILE A 29 2.40 -9.32 9.76
CA ILE A 29 1.23 -9.75 8.98
C ILE A 29 1.10 -8.90 7.70
N ALA A 30 1.28 -7.59 7.83
CA ALA A 30 1.25 -6.66 6.70
C ALA A 30 2.29 -7.00 5.62
N LEU A 31 3.54 -7.18 6.04
CA LEU A 31 4.64 -7.49 5.14
C LEU A 31 4.50 -8.87 4.51
N ASP A 32 4.01 -9.86 5.26
CA ASP A 32 3.70 -11.19 4.72
C ASP A 32 2.60 -11.12 3.65
N LEU A 33 1.53 -10.37 3.90
CA LEU A 33 0.46 -10.16 2.92
C LEU A 33 0.99 -9.47 1.65
N VAL A 34 1.78 -8.41 1.80
CA VAL A 34 2.39 -7.69 0.66
C VAL A 34 3.32 -8.60 -0.13
N SER A 35 4.15 -9.39 0.56
CA SER A 35 5.06 -10.37 -0.06
C SER A 35 4.29 -11.42 -0.87
N LYS A 36 3.20 -11.97 -0.30
CA LYS A 36 2.30 -12.89 -0.99
C LYS A 36 1.73 -12.24 -2.24
N ILE A 37 1.17 -11.05 -2.14
CA ILE A 37 0.60 -10.34 -3.30
C ILE A 37 1.67 -10.13 -4.37
N LEU A 38 2.84 -9.61 -4.01
CA LEU A 38 3.95 -9.38 -4.94
C LEU A 38 4.36 -10.67 -5.66
N LYS A 39 4.46 -11.80 -4.94
CA LYS A 39 4.81 -13.09 -5.53
C LYS A 39 3.87 -13.50 -6.66
N TYR A 40 2.56 -13.33 -6.50
CA TYR A 40 1.59 -13.61 -7.57
C TYR A 40 1.53 -12.49 -8.62
N ASN A 41 1.87 -11.26 -8.24
CA ASN A 41 1.90 -10.11 -9.14
C ASN A 41 3.02 -10.17 -10.17
N VAL A 42 4.13 -10.87 -9.86
CA VAL A 42 5.26 -11.05 -10.78
C VAL A 42 4.81 -11.60 -12.14
N LEU A 43 3.88 -12.56 -12.16
CA LEU A 43 3.38 -13.14 -13.41
C LEU A 43 2.73 -12.09 -14.31
N PHE A 44 1.88 -11.23 -13.72
CA PHE A 44 1.21 -10.16 -14.45
C PHE A 44 2.21 -9.11 -14.96
N ILE A 45 3.10 -8.63 -14.08
CA ILE A 45 4.14 -7.65 -14.44
C ILE A 45 5.00 -8.19 -15.59
N VAL A 46 5.48 -9.43 -15.50
CA VAL A 46 6.33 -10.01 -16.55
C VAL A 46 5.55 -10.15 -17.86
N SER A 47 4.30 -10.60 -17.83
CA SER A 47 3.49 -10.75 -19.04
C SER A 47 3.22 -9.40 -19.73
N GLU A 48 2.89 -8.37 -18.96
CA GLU A 48 2.65 -7.02 -19.48
C GLU A 48 3.94 -6.35 -19.95
N PHE A 49 5.04 -6.55 -19.22
CA PHE A 49 6.36 -6.08 -19.63
C PHE A 49 6.76 -6.65 -20.99
N VAL A 50 6.62 -7.98 -21.17
CA VAL A 50 6.92 -8.64 -22.45
C VAL A 50 6.02 -8.10 -23.56
N ALA A 51 4.72 -7.93 -23.30
CA ALA A 51 3.79 -7.37 -24.27
C ALA A 51 4.19 -5.93 -24.67
N PHE A 52 4.45 -5.05 -23.71
CA PHE A 52 4.84 -3.66 -24.01
C PHE A 52 6.19 -3.56 -24.69
N ALA A 53 7.16 -4.38 -24.29
CA ALA A 53 8.46 -4.44 -24.96
C ALA A 53 8.32 -4.89 -26.42
N TYR A 54 7.47 -5.89 -26.69
CA TYR A 54 7.19 -6.37 -28.04
C TYR A 54 6.57 -5.29 -28.94
N PHE A 55 5.71 -4.43 -28.39
CA PHE A 55 5.11 -3.29 -29.12
C PHE A 55 5.92 -1.99 -29.02
N GLU A 56 7.15 -2.05 -28.49
CA GLU A 56 8.05 -0.90 -28.32
C GLU A 56 7.44 0.25 -27.48
N LYS A 57 6.53 -0.07 -26.56
CA LYS A 57 5.85 0.89 -25.67
C LYS A 57 6.58 1.02 -24.32
N PHE A 58 7.79 1.56 -24.36
CA PHE A 58 8.63 1.74 -23.18
C PHE A 58 8.04 2.68 -22.11
N ASP A 59 7.28 3.69 -22.53
CA ASP A 59 6.56 4.56 -21.59
C ASP A 59 5.54 3.79 -20.72
N ALA A 60 4.85 2.81 -21.31
CA ALA A 60 3.96 1.93 -20.57
C ALA A 60 4.72 1.06 -19.57
N ILE A 61 5.96 0.65 -19.88
CA ILE A 61 6.81 -0.10 -18.95
C ILE A 61 7.20 0.77 -17.74
N ILE A 62 7.61 2.02 -17.97
CA ILE A 62 7.93 2.96 -16.89
C ILE A 62 6.70 3.17 -16.00
N GLY A 63 5.55 3.42 -16.62
CA GLY A 63 4.27 3.51 -15.92
C GLY A 63 3.97 2.27 -15.09
N LEU A 64 4.10 1.07 -15.68
CA LEU A 64 3.86 -0.21 -15.03
C LEU A 64 4.68 -0.39 -13.74
N LEU A 65 5.96 -0.03 -13.78
CA LEU A 65 6.85 -0.09 -12.64
C LEU A 65 6.45 0.94 -11.57
N LEU A 66 6.16 2.18 -11.97
CA LEU A 66 5.70 3.23 -11.05
C LEU A 66 4.39 2.86 -10.35
N GLY A 67 3.41 2.36 -11.10
CA GLY A 67 2.12 1.90 -10.58
C GLY A 67 2.29 0.75 -9.58
N THR A 68 3.13 -0.23 -9.91
CA THR A 68 3.47 -1.37 -9.04
C THR A 68 4.10 -0.90 -7.73
N LEU A 69 5.09 0.01 -7.80
CA LEU A 69 5.76 0.56 -6.63
C LEU A 69 4.80 1.36 -5.75
N ALA A 70 3.99 2.22 -6.36
CA ALA A 70 3.01 3.03 -5.64
C ALA A 70 1.97 2.15 -4.93
N MET A 71 1.50 1.09 -5.59
CA MET A 71 0.54 0.18 -4.99
C MET A 71 1.14 -0.61 -3.82
N THR A 72 2.40 -1.05 -3.96
CA THR A 72 3.17 -1.70 -2.88
C THR A 72 3.30 -0.78 -1.67
N ILE A 73 3.79 0.44 -1.87
CA ILE A 73 3.95 1.45 -0.81
C ILE A 73 2.59 1.77 -0.17
N GLY A 74 1.53 1.89 -0.97
CA GLY A 74 0.19 2.17 -0.51
C GLY A 74 -0.36 1.08 0.42
N ILE A 75 -0.19 -0.20 0.06
CA ILE A 75 -0.66 -1.32 0.90
C ILE A 75 0.15 -1.41 2.19
N VAL A 76 1.48 -1.31 2.11
CA VAL A 76 2.35 -1.28 3.30
C VAL A 76 1.92 -0.14 4.23
N SER A 77 1.75 1.07 3.69
CA SER A 77 1.37 2.25 4.49
C SER A 77 0.01 2.10 5.18
N ILE A 78 -0.97 1.46 4.53
CA ILE A 78 -2.27 1.16 5.13
C ILE A 78 -2.12 0.19 6.29
N ALA A 79 -1.39 -0.89 6.05
CA ALA A 79 -1.25 -1.95 7.04
C ALA A 79 -0.46 -1.47 8.27
N LEU A 80 0.49 -0.54 8.09
CA LEU A 80 1.22 0.14 9.17
C LEU A 80 0.39 1.19 9.91
N SER A 81 -0.62 1.79 9.26
CA SER A 81 -1.40 2.91 9.80
C SER A 81 -2.77 2.51 10.36
N TYR A 82 -3.10 1.21 10.38
CA TYR A 82 -4.42 0.69 10.78
C TYR A 82 -4.83 1.09 12.21
N GLU A 83 -3.88 1.29 13.14
CA GLU A 83 -4.16 1.76 14.50
C GLU A 83 -4.40 3.28 14.60
N ASN A 84 -3.99 4.06 13.59
CA ASN A 84 -4.03 5.52 13.56
C ASN A 84 -4.75 6.04 12.31
N TYR A 85 -5.90 5.45 11.96
CA TYR A 85 -6.84 6.06 11.02
C TYR A 85 -7.45 7.32 11.64
N GLY A 86 -6.65 8.38 11.76
CA GLY A 86 -7.14 9.69 12.15
C GLY A 86 -8.27 10.10 11.21
N ILE A 87 -9.39 10.55 11.76
CA ILE A 87 -10.54 10.99 10.98
C ILE A 87 -10.40 12.48 10.73
N ILE A 88 -10.43 12.90 9.47
CA ILE A 88 -10.67 14.31 9.13
C ILE A 88 -12.18 14.49 9.01
N SER A 89 -12.75 15.35 9.84
CA SER A 89 -14.18 15.70 9.78
C SER A 89 -14.36 17.01 9.02
N PHE A 90 -15.08 16.97 7.90
CA PHE A 90 -15.60 18.14 7.22
C PHE A 90 -17.11 18.23 7.48
N GLY A 91 -17.49 18.92 8.57
CA GLY A 91 -18.88 18.96 9.04
C GLY A 91 -19.39 17.55 9.38
N LYS A 92 -20.38 17.05 8.63
CA LYS A 92 -20.95 15.70 8.80
C LYS A 92 -20.11 14.60 8.14
N LEU A 93 -19.21 14.94 7.22
CA LEU A 93 -18.43 13.97 6.45
C LEU A 93 -17.16 13.56 7.22
N LYS A 94 -17.00 12.27 7.48
CA LYS A 94 -15.81 11.71 8.15
C LYS A 94 -14.98 10.94 7.14
N ILE A 95 -13.82 11.48 6.76
CA ILE A 95 -12.89 10.82 5.83
C ILE A 95 -11.67 10.36 6.62
N PRO A 96 -11.26 9.08 6.53
CA PRO A 96 -10.01 8.64 7.12
C PRO A 96 -8.84 9.38 6.46
N ARG A 97 -7.99 10.06 7.24
CA ARG A 97 -6.85 10.87 6.75
C ARG A 97 -5.94 10.09 5.81
N MET A 98 -5.67 8.83 6.16
CA MET A 98 -4.84 7.93 5.36
C MET A 98 -5.50 7.50 4.05
N TYR A 99 -6.84 7.55 3.98
CA TYR A 99 -7.57 7.30 2.74
C TYR A 99 -7.31 8.44 1.74
N PHE A 100 -7.46 9.70 2.16
CA PHE A 100 -7.16 10.85 1.30
C PHE A 100 -5.70 10.84 0.81
N LEU A 101 -4.75 10.64 1.75
CA LEU A 101 -3.32 10.64 1.42
C LEU A 101 -2.96 9.56 0.39
N ARG A 102 -3.61 8.40 0.45
CA ARG A 102 -3.44 7.32 -0.52
C ARG A 102 -3.84 7.74 -1.93
N TYR A 103 -5.01 8.38 -2.10
CA TYR A 103 -5.45 8.83 -3.42
C TYR A 103 -4.63 10.02 -3.92
N ALA A 104 -4.23 10.93 -3.04
CA ALA A 104 -3.30 12.00 -3.40
C ALA A 104 -1.95 11.43 -3.90
N PHE A 105 -1.44 10.39 -3.22
CA PHE A 105 -0.23 9.69 -3.63
C PHE A 105 -0.41 8.99 -5.00
N TYR A 106 -1.52 8.28 -5.22
CA TYR A 106 -1.79 7.66 -6.52
C TYR A 106 -1.91 8.69 -7.65
N ALA A 107 -2.64 9.78 -7.41
CA ALA A 107 -2.75 10.87 -8.38
C ALA A 107 -1.37 11.48 -8.69
N ALA A 108 -0.52 11.65 -7.68
CA ALA A 108 0.86 12.10 -7.87
C ALA A 108 1.65 11.10 -8.71
N THR A 109 1.50 9.78 -8.51
CA THR A 109 2.15 8.76 -9.35
C THR A 109 1.71 8.85 -10.81
N PHE A 110 0.40 8.99 -11.06
CA PHE A 110 -0.11 9.18 -12.42
C PHE A 110 0.44 10.45 -13.07
N LEU A 111 0.49 11.55 -12.32
CA LEU A 111 1.07 12.80 -12.81
C LEU A 111 2.56 12.65 -13.09
N SER A 112 3.33 12.04 -12.18
CA SER A 112 4.75 11.76 -12.38
C SER A 112 4.99 10.91 -13.62
N SER A 113 4.22 9.84 -13.82
CA SER A 113 4.32 9.02 -15.02
C SER A 113 4.03 9.81 -16.29
N ALA A 114 3.01 10.67 -16.28
CA ALA A 114 2.69 11.51 -17.44
C ALA A 114 3.73 12.60 -17.71
N LEU A 115 4.52 13.01 -16.72
CA LEU A 115 5.57 14.03 -16.85
C LEU A 115 6.89 13.45 -17.37
N VAL A 116 7.20 12.18 -17.04
CA VAL A 116 8.45 11.53 -17.48
C VAL A 116 8.31 10.77 -18.79
N SER A 117 7.08 10.51 -19.24
CA SER A 117 6.80 9.79 -20.48
C SER A 117 6.62 10.73 -21.67
N ASP A 118 7.22 10.36 -22.80
CA ASP A 118 7.04 11.08 -24.07
C ASP A 118 5.61 10.85 -24.59
N GLU A 119 5.16 9.59 -24.66
CA GLU A 119 3.78 9.22 -24.92
C GLU A 119 2.96 9.12 -23.61
N LYS A 120 2.49 10.27 -23.11
CA LYS A 120 1.77 10.41 -21.83
C LYS A 120 0.66 9.38 -21.59
N LEU A 121 -0.12 9.07 -22.63
CA LEU A 121 -1.22 8.09 -22.53
C LEU A 121 -0.69 6.71 -22.13
N TRP A 122 0.43 6.27 -22.72
CA TRP A 122 1.03 4.97 -22.42
C TRP A 122 1.61 4.91 -21.01
N GLY A 123 2.28 5.98 -20.55
CA GLY A 123 2.72 6.07 -19.16
C GLY A 123 1.57 5.95 -18.15
N ILE A 124 0.48 6.68 -18.39
CA ILE A 124 -0.74 6.60 -17.56
C ILE A 124 -1.33 5.19 -17.59
N LEU A 125 -1.48 4.58 -18.77
CA LEU A 125 -2.03 3.23 -18.92
C LEU A 125 -1.16 2.18 -18.21
N GLY A 126 0.16 2.26 -18.36
CA GLY A 126 1.10 1.42 -17.63
C GLY A 126 0.91 1.54 -16.12
N THR A 127 0.86 2.78 -15.61
CA THR A 127 0.63 3.05 -14.18
C THR A 127 -0.68 2.46 -13.69
N PHE A 128 -1.74 2.60 -14.48
CA PHE A 128 -3.04 2.02 -14.16
C PHE A 128 -2.98 0.49 -14.07
N LEU A 129 -2.35 -0.18 -15.05
CA LEU A 129 -2.22 -1.64 -15.06
C LEU A 129 -1.38 -2.14 -13.88
N GLY A 130 -0.26 -1.49 -13.58
CA GLY A 130 0.57 -1.82 -12.41
C GLY A 130 -0.22 -1.76 -11.09
N MET A 131 -1.09 -0.76 -10.94
CA MET A 131 -1.99 -0.69 -9.78
C MET A 131 -3.13 -1.72 -9.84
N LEU A 132 -3.67 -2.00 -11.02
CA LEU A 132 -4.78 -2.92 -11.23
C LEU A 132 -4.39 -4.36 -10.91
N ASN A 133 -3.17 -4.78 -11.27
CA ASN A 133 -2.69 -6.15 -11.06
C ASN A 133 -2.79 -6.58 -9.59
N PHE A 134 -2.50 -5.68 -8.66
CA PHE A 134 -2.67 -5.95 -7.22
C PHE A 134 -4.12 -6.28 -6.86
N LYS A 135 -5.09 -5.57 -7.43
CA LYS A 135 -6.51 -5.87 -7.21
C LYS A 135 -6.86 -7.24 -7.78
N ILE A 136 -6.44 -7.52 -9.01
CA ILE A 136 -6.66 -8.82 -9.66
C ILE A 136 -6.09 -9.94 -8.79
N VAL A 137 -4.86 -9.79 -8.31
CA VAL A 137 -4.19 -10.75 -7.44
C VAL A 137 -4.96 -10.95 -6.12
N ILE A 138 -5.36 -9.86 -5.44
CA ILE A 138 -6.12 -9.93 -4.19
C ILE A 138 -7.47 -10.64 -4.41
N PHE A 139 -8.21 -10.30 -5.47
CA PHE A 139 -9.50 -10.94 -5.75
C PHE A 139 -9.37 -12.40 -6.18
N SER A 140 -8.34 -12.74 -6.95
CA SER A 140 -8.16 -14.09 -7.50
C SER A 140 -7.51 -15.08 -6.51
N PHE A 141 -6.64 -14.59 -5.63
CA PHE A 141 -5.83 -15.43 -4.73
C PHE A 141 -6.07 -15.16 -3.25
N GLY A 142 -6.74 -14.06 -2.88
CA GLY A 142 -6.92 -13.64 -1.48
C GLY A 142 -7.61 -14.69 -0.61
N TRP A 143 -8.50 -15.49 -1.17
CA TRP A 143 -9.17 -16.59 -0.47
C TRP A 143 -8.19 -17.64 0.09
N ARG A 144 -7.02 -17.83 -0.55
CA ARG A 144 -5.99 -18.78 -0.12
C ARG A 144 -5.20 -18.31 1.11
N TRP A 145 -5.31 -17.04 1.47
CA TRP A 145 -4.55 -16.45 2.58
C TRP A 145 -5.40 -16.24 3.84
N ARG A 146 -6.64 -16.71 3.85
CA ARG A 146 -7.61 -16.57 4.95
C ARG A 146 -7.37 -17.56 6.11
N ARG A 147 -6.11 -17.95 6.35
CA ARG A 147 -5.71 -18.87 7.42
C ARG A 147 -4.99 -18.12 8.53
#